data_AF-A0A7R9FS23-F1
#
_entry.id   AF-A0A7R9FS23-F1
#
_cell.length_a   1.000
_cell.length_b   1.000
_cell.length_c   1.000
_cell.angle_alpha   90.00
_cell.angle_beta   90.00
_cell.angle_gamma   90.00
#
_symmetry.space_group_name_H-M   'P 1'
#
loop_
_entity.id
_entity.type
_entity.pdbx_description
1 polymer ?
#
loop_
_entity_poly.entity_id
_entity_poly.type
_entity_poly.pdbx_seq_one_letter_code
_entity_poly.pdbx_strand_id
1 'polypeptide(L)'
;MTSNFPRVMSVNCIQGKYPKILLDLWDKYHEERVSQNDRPDIYPGKQFYIAMEFEYAGEDLESFFLESACQGLSLLAQVSGTLAVAESVLQYEHRDLHLGNILVAPIDNDSVELILEGNLIPIPSHGIKATVIDFGLARMSLPGGKILYVDFNSDPALFEGKGDLQFDIYRLMKEQTK
;
A
#
# COMPACT_ATOMS: atom_id res chain seq x y z
N MET A 1 7.31 -14.92 -7.24
CA MET A 1 7.89 -13.58 -7.51
C MET A 1 6.83 -12.72 -8.18
N THR A 2 6.72 -11.46 -7.79
CA THR A 2 5.79 -10.48 -8.34
C THR A 2 6.48 -9.12 -8.40
N SER A 3 6.09 -8.25 -9.34
CA SER A 3 6.58 -6.87 -9.46
C SER A 3 5.55 -5.83 -9.01
N ASN A 4 4.46 -6.29 -8.38
CA ASN A 4 3.31 -5.48 -8.02
C ASN A 4 3.33 -5.06 -6.53
N PHE A 5 4.50 -5.12 -5.89
CA PHE A 5 4.83 -4.33 -4.70
C PHE A 5 5.85 -3.27 -5.12
N PRO A 6 5.82 -2.07 -4.54
CA PRO A 6 6.73 -1.00 -4.93
C PRO A 6 8.17 -1.40 -4.59
N ARG A 7 9.07 -1.18 -5.54
CA ARG A 7 10.50 -1.28 -5.26
C ARG A 7 10.91 -0.17 -4.29
N VAL A 8 11.48 -0.58 -3.15
CA VAL A 8 12.14 0.32 -2.20
C VAL A 8 13.50 0.73 -2.79
N MET A 9 13.67 2.01 -3.04
CA MET A 9 14.92 2.59 -3.58
C MET A 9 15.89 2.93 -2.46
N SER A 10 15.40 3.55 -1.38
CA SER A 10 16.20 3.92 -0.22
C SER A 10 15.36 4.05 1.05
N VAL A 11 15.97 3.81 2.21
CA VAL A 11 15.37 4.04 3.54
C VAL A 11 16.40 4.74 4.41
N ASN A 12 16.07 5.94 4.88
CA ASN A 12 17.00 6.79 5.62
C ASN A 12 16.37 7.27 6.92
N CYS A 13 17.16 7.26 8.00
CA CYS A 13 16.82 7.98 9.23
C CYS A 13 17.41 9.39 9.13
N ILE A 14 16.55 10.40 9.15
CA ILE A 14 16.93 11.81 8.98
C ILE A 14 16.66 12.54 10.29
N GLN A 15 17.58 13.41 10.72
CA GLN A 15 17.37 14.29 11.86
C GLN A 15 17.36 15.75 11.40
N GLY A 16 16.35 16.53 11.80
CA GLY A 16 16.29 17.94 11.45
C GLY A 16 14.92 18.56 11.61
N LYS A 17 14.77 19.80 11.15
CA LYS A 17 13.45 20.43 10.94
C LYS A 17 12.87 19.98 9.60
N TYR A 18 11.56 20.14 9.44
CA TYR A 18 10.92 19.93 8.14
C TYR A 18 11.51 20.91 7.09
N PRO A 19 12.02 20.42 5.95
CA PRO A 19 12.63 21.26 4.93
C PRO A 19 11.65 22.32 4.40
N LYS A 20 12.12 23.57 4.23
CA LYS A 20 11.29 24.68 3.73
C LYS A 20 10.61 24.33 2.40
N ILE A 21 11.33 23.71 1.47
CA ILE A 21 10.78 23.32 0.16
C ILE A 21 9.59 22.36 0.31
N LEU A 22 9.62 21.44 1.28
CA LEU A 22 8.51 20.51 1.52
C LEU A 22 7.34 21.20 2.24
N LEU A 23 7.61 22.21 3.08
CA LEU A 23 6.57 23.07 3.66
C LEU A 23 5.85 23.87 2.56
N ASP A 24 6.60 24.48 1.65
CA ASP A 24 6.03 25.25 0.53
C ASP A 24 5.15 24.34 -0.36
N LEU A 25 5.56 23.08 -0.60
CA LEU A 25 4.76 22.10 -1.34
C LEU A 25 3.52 21.62 -0.56
N TRP A 26 3.65 21.48 0.77
CA TRP A 26 2.52 21.14 1.63
C TRP A 26 1.46 22.25 1.60
N ASP A 27 1.89 23.51 1.70
CA ASP A 27 0.99 24.68 1.66
C ASP A 27 0.22 24.72 0.33
N LYS A 28 0.93 24.53 -0.80
CA LYS A 28 0.30 24.44 -2.11
C LYS A 28 -0.75 23.31 -2.18
N TYR A 29 -0.42 22.12 -1.67
CA TYR A 29 -1.37 21.01 -1.64
C TYR A 29 -2.60 21.32 -0.77
N HIS A 30 -2.40 21.94 0.40
CA HIS A 30 -3.49 22.31 1.30
C HIS A 30 -4.41 23.36 0.68
N GLU A 31 -3.88 24.34 -0.04
CA GLU A 31 -4.68 25.32 -0.79
C GLU A 31 -5.56 24.67 -1.87
N GLU A 32 -5.03 23.64 -2.56
CA GLU A 32 -5.74 22.97 -3.66
C GLU A 32 -6.73 21.89 -3.18
N ARG A 33 -6.41 21.15 -2.12
CA ARG A 33 -7.16 19.94 -1.71
C ARG A 33 -7.59 19.91 -0.24
N VAL A 34 -7.23 20.91 0.56
CA VAL A 34 -7.49 20.97 2.01
C VAL A 34 -6.98 19.71 2.74
N SER A 35 -5.72 19.75 3.16
CA SER A 35 -5.13 18.65 3.93
C SER A 35 -5.87 18.46 5.27
N GLN A 36 -6.13 17.20 5.62
CA GLN A 36 -6.66 16.80 6.95
C GLN A 36 -5.55 16.74 8.02
N ASN A 37 -4.28 16.85 7.62
CA ASN A 37 -3.14 16.79 8.53
C ASN A 37 -2.78 18.19 9.04
N ASP A 38 -2.16 18.24 10.21
CA ASP A 38 -1.49 19.46 10.68
C ASP A 38 -0.30 19.80 9.79
N ARG A 39 -0.04 21.10 9.62
CA ARG A 39 1.16 21.58 8.94
C ARG A 39 2.41 21.09 9.71
N PRO A 40 3.40 20.46 9.05
CA PRO A 40 4.52 19.81 9.76
C PRO A 40 5.66 20.77 10.15
N ASP A 41 5.37 22.05 10.41
CA ASP A 41 6.35 23.06 10.81
C ASP A 41 6.61 23.13 12.33
N ILE A 42 5.82 22.36 13.09
CA ILE A 42 5.89 22.28 14.56
C ILE A 42 7.13 21.55 15.08
N TYR A 43 7.82 20.77 14.24
CA TYR A 43 8.86 19.85 14.70
C TYR A 43 10.21 20.55 14.94
N PRO A 44 10.89 20.26 16.07
CA PRO A 44 12.17 20.88 16.40
C PRO A 44 13.31 20.29 15.57
N GLY A 45 14.46 20.98 15.53
CA GLY A 45 15.63 20.52 14.76
C GLY A 45 16.28 19.21 15.24
N LYS A 46 15.81 18.63 16.34
CA LYS A 46 16.25 17.33 16.85
C LYS A 46 15.30 16.18 16.47
N GLN A 47 14.19 16.46 15.79
CA GLN A 47 13.21 15.47 15.37
C GLN A 47 13.87 14.44 14.44
N PHE A 48 13.54 13.17 14.64
CA PHE A 48 13.91 12.09 13.73
C PHE A 48 12.73 11.75 12.81
N TYR A 49 13.02 11.46 11.55
CA TYR A 49 12.09 10.98 10.54
C TYR A 49 12.64 9.72 9.89
N ILE A 50 11.75 8.86 9.43
CA ILE A 50 12.08 7.80 8.48
C ILE A 50 11.61 8.26 7.11
N ALA A 51 12.56 8.45 6.18
CA ALA A 51 12.27 8.75 4.79
C ALA A 51 12.45 7.48 3.96
N MET A 52 11.38 7.06 3.31
CA MET A 52 11.37 5.91 2.41
C MET A 52 11.13 6.41 1.00
N GLU A 53 12.03 6.06 0.10
CA GLU A 53 11.93 6.37 -1.33
C GLU A 53 11.48 5.12 -2.07
N PHE A 54 10.40 5.23 -2.82
CA PHE A 54 9.82 4.15 -3.61
C PHE A 54 9.83 4.52 -5.08
N GLU A 55 9.76 3.51 -5.95
CA GLU A 55 9.40 3.76 -7.34
C GLU A 55 8.01 4.40 -7.44
N TYR A 56 7.83 5.29 -8.41
CA TYR A 56 6.52 5.87 -8.69
C TYR A 56 5.62 4.81 -9.34
N ALA A 57 4.50 4.50 -8.71
CA ALA A 57 3.59 3.42 -9.12
C ALA A 57 2.20 3.90 -9.55
N GLY A 58 2.06 5.21 -9.83
CA GLY A 58 0.81 5.81 -10.31
C GLY A 58 -0.02 6.45 -9.21
N GLU A 59 -1.33 6.49 -9.43
CA GLU A 59 -2.31 7.09 -8.53
C GLU A 59 -3.17 6.02 -7.84
N ASP A 60 -3.78 6.33 -6.70
CA ASP A 60 -4.63 5.40 -5.98
C ASP A 60 -5.90 5.02 -6.75
N LEU A 61 -6.41 3.80 -6.52
CA LEU A 61 -7.59 3.27 -7.18
C LEU A 61 -8.89 4.00 -6.81
N GLU A 62 -8.92 4.74 -5.68
CA GLU A 62 -10.09 5.58 -5.34
C GLU A 62 -10.23 6.73 -6.33
N SER A 63 -9.11 7.25 -6.83
CA SER A 63 -9.03 8.35 -7.78
C SER A 63 -8.93 7.90 -9.24
N PHE A 64 -8.39 6.70 -9.50
CA PHE A 64 -8.15 6.20 -10.85
C PHE A 64 -9.46 5.81 -11.58
N PHE A 65 -9.60 6.24 -12.84
CA PHE A 65 -10.73 5.87 -13.70
C PHE A 65 -10.42 4.64 -14.55
N LEU A 66 -11.10 3.52 -14.28
CA LEU A 66 -11.03 2.32 -15.12
C LEU A 66 -11.87 2.50 -16.40
N GLU A 67 -11.23 2.40 -17.56
CA GLU A 67 -11.86 2.62 -18.87
C GLU A 67 -12.74 1.46 -19.32
N SER A 68 -12.57 0.27 -18.75
CA SER A 68 -13.32 -0.92 -19.14
C SER A 68 -13.42 -1.98 -18.03
N ALA A 69 -14.42 -2.85 -18.14
CA ALA A 69 -14.53 -4.03 -17.29
C ALA A 69 -13.31 -4.96 -17.41
N CYS A 70 -12.63 -4.97 -18.56
CA CYS A 70 -11.40 -5.74 -18.76
C CYS A 70 -10.27 -5.23 -17.87
N GLN A 71 -10.13 -3.92 -17.70
CA GLN A 71 -9.19 -3.34 -16.73
C GLN A 71 -9.56 -3.70 -15.30
N GLY A 72 -10.84 -3.67 -14.93
CA GLY A 72 -11.30 -4.13 -13.61
C GLY A 72 -10.94 -5.59 -13.32
N LEU A 73 -11.17 -6.49 -14.29
CA LEU A 73 -10.80 -7.91 -14.15
C LEU A 73 -9.27 -8.11 -14.09
N SER A 74 -8.52 -7.38 -14.91
CA SER A 74 -7.05 -7.36 -14.87
C SER A 74 -6.53 -6.94 -13.49
N LEU A 75 -7.05 -5.84 -12.95
CA LEU A 75 -6.68 -5.32 -11.64
C LEU A 75 -6.92 -6.36 -10.54
N LEU A 76 -8.13 -6.96 -10.50
CA LEU A 76 -8.46 -8.00 -9.53
C LEU A 76 -7.53 -9.21 -9.64
N ALA A 77 -7.21 -9.64 -10.86
CA ALA A 77 -6.29 -10.76 -11.10
C ALA A 77 -4.85 -10.42 -10.65
N GLN A 78 -4.36 -9.22 -10.98
CA GLN A 78 -3.03 -8.75 -10.58
C GLN A 78 -2.90 -8.68 -9.06
N VAL A 79 -3.86 -8.07 -8.37
CA VAL A 79 -3.86 -7.94 -6.91
C VAL A 79 -3.96 -9.32 -6.25
N SER A 80 -4.90 -10.16 -6.68
CA SER A 80 -5.08 -11.51 -6.13
C SER A 80 -3.85 -12.39 -6.34
N GLY A 81 -3.26 -12.37 -7.53
CA GLY A 81 -2.05 -13.12 -7.83
C GLY A 81 -0.84 -12.61 -7.03
N THR A 82 -0.75 -11.30 -6.81
CA THR A 82 0.29 -10.68 -5.98
C THR A 82 0.21 -11.13 -4.53
N LEU A 83 -1.00 -11.15 -3.96
CA LEU A 83 -1.25 -11.67 -2.63
C LEU A 83 -0.94 -13.17 -2.54
N ALA A 84 -1.41 -13.98 -3.50
CA ALA A 84 -1.12 -15.42 -3.53
C ALA A 84 0.39 -15.71 -3.57
N VAL A 85 1.16 -14.94 -4.35
CA VAL A 85 2.62 -15.04 -4.37
C VAL A 85 3.20 -14.70 -3.00
N ALA A 86 2.76 -13.61 -2.36
CA ALA A 86 3.25 -13.21 -1.05
C ALA A 86 2.87 -14.21 0.06
N GLU A 87 1.65 -14.75 0.01
CA GLU A 87 1.17 -15.83 0.89
C GLU A 87 2.05 -17.09 0.77
N SER A 88 2.34 -17.52 -0.46
CA SER A 88 3.14 -18.73 -0.71
C SER A 88 4.57 -18.65 -0.17
N VAL A 89 5.17 -17.45 -0.18
CA VAL A 89 6.59 -17.25 0.20
C VAL A 89 6.73 -16.80 1.66
N LEU A 90 5.81 -15.98 2.16
CA LEU A 90 5.94 -15.28 3.44
C LEU A 90 4.74 -15.48 4.37
N GLN A 91 3.74 -16.29 4.01
CA GLN A 91 2.45 -16.33 4.71
C GLN A 91 1.89 -14.92 4.93
N TYR A 92 2.05 -14.07 3.91
CA TYR A 92 1.74 -12.66 3.98
C TYR A 92 0.24 -12.40 4.14
N GLU A 93 -0.10 -11.42 4.95
CA GLU A 93 -1.44 -10.85 5.05
C GLU A 93 -1.29 -9.32 5.03
N HIS A 94 -1.97 -8.63 4.11
CA HIS A 94 -1.91 -7.15 4.07
C HIS A 94 -2.66 -6.50 5.23
N ARG A 95 -3.84 -7.06 5.52
CA ARG A 95 -4.77 -6.66 6.59
C ARG A 95 -5.29 -5.22 6.56
N ASP A 96 -5.02 -4.48 5.49
CA ASP A 96 -5.52 -3.11 5.29
C ASP A 96 -5.59 -2.70 3.81
N LEU A 97 -6.00 -3.63 2.95
CA LEU A 97 -5.99 -3.41 1.50
C LEU A 97 -7.29 -2.75 1.03
N HIS A 98 -7.49 -1.48 1.39
CA HIS A 98 -8.54 -0.65 0.81
C HIS A 98 -8.09 -0.08 -0.55
N LEU A 99 -9.02 0.57 -1.28
CA LEU A 99 -8.77 1.06 -2.64
C LEU A 99 -7.61 2.09 -2.67
N GLY A 100 -7.49 2.94 -1.65
CA GLY A 100 -6.36 3.85 -1.46
C GLY A 100 -4.97 3.19 -1.39
N ASN A 101 -4.90 1.90 -1.04
CA ASN A 101 -3.65 1.13 -0.94
C ASN A 101 -3.34 0.30 -2.20
N ILE A 102 -4.06 0.56 -3.29
CA ILE A 102 -3.79 0.00 -4.61
C ILE A 102 -3.47 1.17 -5.55
N LEU A 103 -2.21 1.31 -5.93
CA LEU A 103 -1.80 2.27 -6.95
C LEU A 103 -1.96 1.67 -8.35
N VAL A 104 -2.36 2.47 -9.32
CA VAL A 104 -2.56 2.09 -10.71
C VAL A 104 -1.77 3.02 -11.61
N ALA A 105 -0.96 2.43 -12.50
CA ALA A 105 -0.22 3.16 -13.52
C ALA A 105 -0.52 2.59 -14.92
N PRO A 106 -0.60 3.45 -15.96
CA PRO A 106 -0.64 2.98 -17.33
C PRO A 106 0.68 2.32 -17.72
N ILE A 107 0.59 1.25 -18.53
CA ILE A 107 1.74 0.52 -19.05
C ILE A 107 1.53 0.14 -20.52
N ASP A 108 2.63 0.07 -21.27
CA ASP A 108 2.61 -0.34 -22.68
C ASP A 108 2.69 -1.87 -22.86
N ASN A 109 3.07 -2.59 -21.81
CA ASN A 109 3.19 -4.05 -21.84
C ASN A 109 1.80 -4.69 -21.89
N ASP A 110 1.60 -5.66 -22.79
CA ASP A 110 0.33 -6.39 -22.94
C ASP A 110 -0.02 -7.30 -21.75
N SER A 111 0.96 -7.63 -20.90
CA SER A 111 0.75 -8.47 -19.73
C SER A 111 1.65 -8.09 -18.56
N VAL A 112 1.17 -8.44 -17.36
CA VAL A 112 1.92 -8.41 -16.11
C VAL A 112 2.17 -9.85 -15.70
N GLU A 113 3.44 -10.20 -15.48
CA GLU A 113 3.87 -11.55 -15.17
C GLU A 113 4.06 -11.78 -13.67
N LEU A 114 3.56 -12.91 -13.18
CA LEU A 114 3.74 -13.38 -11.82
C LEU A 114 4.33 -14.79 -11.84
N ILE A 115 5.10 -15.15 -10.82
CA ILE A 115 5.60 -16.52 -10.61
C ILE A 115 5.04 -17.04 -9.30
N LEU A 116 4.12 -18.00 -9.36
CA LEU A 116 3.52 -18.65 -8.20
C LEU A 116 3.97 -20.12 -8.16
N GLU A 117 4.63 -20.51 -7.08
CA GLU A 117 5.14 -21.89 -6.89
C GLU A 117 5.98 -22.41 -8.08
N GLY A 118 6.73 -21.51 -8.72
CA GLY A 118 7.57 -21.83 -9.89
C GLY A 118 6.86 -21.77 -11.24
N ASN A 119 5.55 -21.54 -11.27
CA ASN A 119 4.77 -21.42 -12.51
C ASN A 119 4.63 -19.95 -12.93
N LEU A 120 4.97 -19.64 -14.18
CA LEU A 120 4.73 -18.34 -14.78
C LEU A 120 3.24 -18.18 -15.10
N ILE A 121 2.63 -17.13 -14.57
CA ILE A 121 1.23 -16.75 -14.77
C ILE A 121 1.21 -15.37 -15.44
N PRO A 122 1.02 -15.31 -16.76
CA PRO A 122 0.81 -14.04 -17.45
C PRO A 122 -0.63 -13.55 -17.27
N ILE A 123 -0.78 -12.31 -16.81
CA ILE A 123 -2.08 -11.65 -16.68
C ILE A 123 -2.18 -10.56 -17.75
N PRO A 124 -3.18 -10.59 -18.64
CA PRO A 124 -3.40 -9.50 -19.60
C PRO A 124 -3.54 -8.16 -18.87
N SER A 125 -2.68 -7.19 -19.17
CA SER A 125 -2.61 -5.93 -18.44
C SER A 125 -3.81 -5.04 -18.70
N HIS A 126 -4.33 -5.09 -19.94
CA HIS A 126 -5.28 -4.11 -20.47
C HIS A 126 -4.78 -2.65 -20.28
N GLY A 127 -3.48 -2.46 -20.45
CA GLY A 127 -2.82 -1.16 -20.40
C GLY A 127 -2.58 -0.62 -18.98
N ILE A 128 -2.81 -1.42 -17.93
CA ILE A 128 -2.61 -0.99 -16.54
C ILE A 128 -1.80 -1.98 -15.71
N LYS A 129 -1.05 -1.45 -14.74
CA LYS A 129 -0.37 -2.21 -13.68
C LYS A 129 -0.88 -1.77 -12.32
N ALA A 130 -1.31 -2.73 -11.51
CA ALA A 130 -1.69 -2.49 -10.12
C ALA A 130 -0.50 -2.74 -9.18
N THR A 131 -0.31 -1.88 -8.17
CA THR A 131 0.77 -1.98 -7.19
C THR A 131 0.20 -1.85 -5.78
N VAL A 132 0.46 -2.84 -4.94
CA VAL A 132 -0.01 -2.90 -3.54
C VAL A 132 0.97 -2.17 -2.64
N ILE A 133 0.47 -1.21 -1.86
CA ILE A 133 1.27 -0.33 -0.98
C ILE A 133 0.72 -0.32 0.45
N ASP A 134 1.43 0.37 1.35
CA ASP A 134 1.11 0.53 2.78
C ASP A 134 1.03 -0.80 3.56
N PHE A 135 2.15 -1.12 4.21
CA PHE A 135 2.29 -2.34 4.99
C PHE A 135 2.11 -2.10 6.49
N GLY A 136 1.50 -0.97 6.88
CA GLY A 136 1.39 -0.53 8.27
C GLY A 136 0.70 -1.54 9.19
N LEU A 137 -0.24 -2.33 8.68
CA LEU A 137 -0.95 -3.38 9.41
C LEU A 137 -0.60 -4.80 8.95
N ALA A 138 0.36 -4.93 8.04
CA ALA A 138 0.66 -6.22 7.42
C ALA A 138 1.27 -7.22 8.42
N ARG A 139 1.13 -8.50 8.09
CA ARG A 139 1.76 -9.63 8.80
C ARG A 139 2.51 -10.51 7.82
N MET A 140 3.66 -11.01 8.25
CA MET A 140 4.43 -12.00 7.49
C MET A 140 5.30 -12.88 8.39
N SER A 141 5.54 -14.10 7.93
CA SER A 141 6.51 -15.05 8.46
C SER A 141 7.82 -14.93 7.67
N LEU A 142 8.89 -14.51 8.34
CA LEU A 142 10.23 -14.44 7.77
C LEU A 142 10.94 -15.80 7.80
N PRO A 143 11.96 -15.99 6.94
CA PRO A 143 12.89 -17.12 7.07
C PRO A 143 13.45 -17.21 8.50
N GLY A 144 13.44 -18.42 9.06
CA GLY A 144 13.84 -18.65 10.46
C GLY A 144 12.69 -18.59 11.47
N GLY A 145 11.43 -18.48 11.02
CA GLY A 145 10.24 -18.61 11.87
C GLY A 145 9.86 -17.35 12.64
N LYS A 146 10.53 -16.22 12.40
CA LYS A 146 10.18 -14.93 13.00
C LYS A 146 8.93 -14.37 12.33
N ILE A 147 7.93 -14.00 13.12
CA ILE A 147 6.72 -13.34 12.63
C ILE A 147 6.86 -11.83 12.83
N LEU A 148 6.64 -11.06 11.78
CA LEU A 148 6.45 -9.60 11.84
C LEU A 148 4.96 -9.30 11.68
N TYR A 149 4.41 -8.50 12.58
CA TYR A 149 3.02 -8.05 12.51
C TYR A 149 2.81 -6.83 13.41
N VAL A 150 1.73 -6.11 13.17
CA VAL A 150 1.18 -5.13 14.12
C VAL A 150 0.06 -5.77 14.92
N ASP A 151 0.14 -5.64 16.24
CA ASP A 151 -0.89 -6.16 17.14
C ASP A 151 -2.11 -5.24 17.13
N PHE A 152 -3.20 -5.72 16.54
CA PHE A 152 -4.45 -4.99 16.48
C PHE A 152 -5.05 -4.68 17.86
N ASN A 153 -4.70 -5.43 18.91
CA ASN A 153 -5.20 -5.13 20.25
C ASN A 153 -4.56 -3.86 20.84
N SER A 154 -3.47 -3.37 20.24
CA SER A 154 -2.83 -2.12 20.63
C SER A 154 -3.61 -0.88 20.22
N ASP A 155 -4.54 -1.00 19.25
CA ASP A 155 -5.37 0.11 18.79
C ASP A 155 -6.86 -0.28 18.67
N PRO A 156 -7.64 -0.12 19.76
CA PRO A 156 -9.07 -0.39 19.75
C PRO A 156 -9.86 0.49 18.77
N ALA A 157 -9.37 1.69 18.44
CA ALA A 157 -10.09 2.65 17.61
C ALA A 157 -10.29 2.13 16.16
N LEU A 158 -9.39 1.27 15.69
CA LEU A 158 -9.49 0.59 14.39
C LEU A 158 -10.85 -0.11 14.18
N PHE A 159 -11.49 -0.57 15.26
CA PHE A 159 -12.73 -1.35 15.21
C PHE A 159 -14.01 -0.53 15.38
N GLU A 160 -13.88 0.76 15.72
CA GLU A 160 -15.01 1.63 16.04
C GLU A 160 -15.58 2.35 14.81
N GLY A 161 -14.83 2.37 13.71
CA GLY A 161 -15.23 3.00 12.45
C GLY A 161 -16.53 2.42 11.87
N LYS A 162 -17.30 3.27 11.17
CA LYS A 162 -18.62 2.94 10.62
C LYS A 162 -18.83 3.69 9.30
N GLY A 163 -19.79 3.21 8.50
CA GLY A 163 -20.21 3.88 7.27
C GLY A 163 -19.50 3.42 6.01
N ASP A 164 -18.54 2.51 6.12
CA ASP A 164 -17.84 1.86 5.01
C ASP A 164 -17.60 0.37 5.32
N LEU A 165 -17.64 -0.47 4.28
CA LEU A 165 -17.34 -1.90 4.36
C LEU A 165 -15.92 -2.15 4.91
N GLN A 166 -14.96 -1.26 4.64
CA GLN A 166 -13.60 -1.33 5.18
C GLN A 166 -13.60 -1.57 6.69
N PHE A 167 -14.46 -0.86 7.44
CA PHE A 167 -14.52 -1.00 8.89
C PHE A 167 -15.12 -2.33 9.34
N ASP A 168 -16.03 -2.91 8.56
CA ASP A 168 -16.54 -4.26 8.80
C ASP A 168 -15.43 -5.30 8.60
N ILE A 169 -14.55 -5.11 7.60
CA ILE A 169 -13.42 -6.00 7.36
C ILE A 169 -12.47 -6.05 8.57
N TYR A 170 -12.16 -4.92 9.21
CA TYR A 170 -11.35 -4.94 10.45
C TYR A 170 -12.01 -5.77 11.55
N ARG A 171 -13.33 -5.62 11.76
CA ARG A 171 -14.07 -6.41 12.75
C ARG A 171 -14.04 -7.90 12.42
N LEU A 172 -14.24 -8.27 11.15
CA LEU A 172 -14.17 -9.66 10.70
C LEU A 172 -12.77 -10.25 10.93
N MET A 173 -11.69 -9.52 10.62
CA MET A 173 -10.32 -9.98 10.91
C MET A 173 -10.08 -10.19 12.42
N LYS A 174 -10.64 -9.33 13.27
CA LYS A 174 -10.56 -9.49 14.74
C LYS A 174 -11.26 -10.77 15.21
N GLU A 175 -12.37 -11.15 14.60
CA GLU A 175 -13.09 -12.37 14.94
C GLU A 175 -12.31 -13.63 14.57
N GLN A 176 -11.57 -13.59 13.45
CA GLN A 176 -10.76 -14.72 12.98
C GLN A 176 -9.41 -14.88 13.70
N THR A 177 -9.02 -13.91 14.53
CA THR A 177 -7.74 -13.91 15.27
C THR A 177 -7.89 -14.24 16.76
N LYS A 178 -9.09 -14.60 17.21
CA LYS A 178 -9.37 -15.14 18.55
C LYS A 178 -9.08 -16.63 18.64
#